data_AF-A0A6I6GCA8-F1
#
_entry.id   AF-A0A6I6GCA8-F1
#
_cell.length_a   1.000
_cell.length_b   1.000
_cell.length_c   1.000
_cell.angle_alpha   90.00
_cell.angle_beta   90.00
_cell.angle_gamma   90.00
#
_symmetry.space_group_name_H-M   'P 1'
#
loop_
_entity.id
_entity.type
_entity.pdbx_description
1 polymer ?
#
loop_
_entity_poly.entity_id
_entity_poly.type
_entity_poly.pdbx_seq_one_letter_code
_entity_poly.pdbx_strand_id
1 'polypeptide(L)'
;MFEVERNGYEAADNYLQTSIRFNTDNAAQRSSSFQLLGNVRYAAKKYGQAAMPYDSVNTSLSKKADSLQTEMRRPGTKAVFEADEIIYLYDSLLKLALTPEPERSNAVRNIAKIMRKQKGLKEEVSTGGSAAANATATADLFGNNTGTWYFYDVPRRANGFNSFREKFGDRPNVDNWRRSSSSSVANRRATPGGQTGTIPEPVGVEEKEKFDTTDISFDNLYSRLPISEERQLKTKLRINNALFKKALALHEQIEDYPEAIKYYEMVLENVDSGQLVTQSLFNLIHCYTKVGDTELANKARRLLTEKYGQSPQAKAANSNSPEQKAAAQKTTAANNTYKQVYNLFLEGKFKEATQLKQQADSSFGDNYWTPQLLYIETVYLLQSKQDSLANRQLDNIISKFASHPLAEKAKLIKEVLPRRKEIEDYLSKLEVTRATEERMVVPVTTPATKPGPVTTQTQKPSQPVAPTVAPKPVKDTVSTQLVESKVEKPSRFNLLPNASQNVAIVLENIDPAYVNEVLYSINSSPRKNSPVATVTAEKKKLKDNLFLVILRSPAFTDASAAYTYIEYFKPVASKQVLTWLDAAKYRYIIINDASLEALAQDPNMAEYEQLLKQTFPGKF
;
A
#
# COMPACT_ATOMS: atom_id res chain seq x y z
N MET A 1 -20.40 20.49 -39.42
CA MET A 1 -21.54 19.69 -38.99
C MET A 1 -21.95 18.77 -40.12
N PHE A 2 -22.77 19.18 -41.09
CA PHE A 2 -23.26 18.35 -42.21
C PHE A 2 -22.27 17.32 -42.83
N GLU A 3 -21.05 17.72 -43.21
CA GLU A 3 -20.07 16.77 -43.77
C GLU A 3 -19.41 15.83 -42.74
N VAL A 4 -19.39 16.21 -41.46
CA VAL A 4 -18.97 15.32 -40.35
C VAL A 4 -20.02 14.24 -40.11
N GLU A 5 -21.31 14.60 -40.17
CA GLU A 5 -22.45 13.66 -40.10
C GLU A 5 -22.48 12.67 -41.29
N ARG A 6 -21.75 12.96 -42.37
CA ARG A 6 -21.61 12.12 -43.57
C ARG A 6 -20.32 11.28 -43.61
N ASN A 7 -19.51 11.27 -42.54
CA ASN A 7 -18.14 10.72 -42.53
C ASN A 7 -17.19 11.37 -43.55
N GLY A 8 -17.50 12.56 -44.08
CA GLY A 8 -16.68 13.36 -44.99
C GLY A 8 -15.52 14.08 -44.29
N TYR A 9 -14.74 13.36 -43.48
CA TYR A 9 -13.74 13.92 -42.55
C TYR A 9 -12.72 14.84 -43.23
N GLU A 10 -12.28 14.53 -44.46
CA GLU A 10 -11.30 15.33 -45.19
C GLU A 10 -11.88 16.65 -45.74
N ALA A 11 -13.12 16.63 -46.26
CA ALA A 11 -13.81 17.85 -46.65
C ALA A 11 -14.07 18.74 -45.42
N ALA A 12 -14.50 18.13 -44.30
CA ALA A 12 -14.69 18.82 -43.05
C ALA A 12 -13.39 19.47 -42.52
N ASP A 13 -12.26 18.77 -42.54
CA ASP A 13 -10.95 19.31 -42.12
C ASP A 13 -10.57 20.55 -42.94
N ASN A 14 -10.67 20.46 -44.27
CA ASN A 14 -10.37 21.58 -45.18
C ASN A 14 -11.28 22.79 -44.98
N TYR A 15 -12.59 22.58 -44.81
CA TYR A 15 -13.53 23.69 -44.51
C TYR A 15 -13.29 24.31 -43.13
N LEU A 16 -12.88 23.53 -42.14
CA LEU A 16 -12.57 24.03 -40.79
C LEU A 16 -11.24 24.79 -40.75
N GLN A 17 -10.19 24.32 -41.43
CA GLN A 17 -8.97 25.09 -41.64
C GLN A 17 -9.25 26.43 -42.34
N THR A 18 -10.11 26.41 -43.36
CA THR A 18 -10.56 27.62 -44.08
C THR A 18 -11.29 28.58 -43.14
N SER A 19 -12.24 28.07 -42.33
CA SER A 19 -12.96 28.84 -41.30
C SER A 19 -12.01 29.48 -40.29
N ILE A 20 -10.99 28.76 -39.82
CA ILE A 20 -9.99 29.27 -38.86
C ILE A 20 -9.10 30.35 -39.51
N ARG A 21 -8.70 30.17 -40.78
CA ARG A 21 -7.80 31.07 -41.51
C ARG A 21 -8.44 32.42 -41.85
N PHE A 22 -9.72 32.43 -42.21
CA PHE A 22 -10.43 33.65 -42.64
C PHE A 22 -11.24 34.33 -41.52
N ASN A 23 -11.21 33.81 -40.28
CA ASN A 23 -11.86 34.44 -39.14
C ASN A 23 -10.97 35.53 -38.51
N THR A 24 -11.32 36.78 -38.80
CA THR A 24 -10.68 37.99 -38.29
C THR A 24 -11.07 38.31 -36.85
N ASP A 25 -12.38 38.37 -36.56
CA ASP A 25 -12.89 39.07 -35.36
C ASP A 25 -13.68 38.20 -34.37
N ASN A 26 -14.16 37.01 -34.77
CA ASN A 26 -15.04 36.19 -33.93
C ASN A 26 -14.28 35.08 -33.19
N ALA A 27 -13.73 35.45 -32.02
CA ALA A 27 -12.96 34.54 -31.16
C ALA A 27 -13.72 33.29 -30.70
N ALA A 28 -15.03 33.40 -30.43
CA ALA A 28 -15.87 32.27 -30.02
C ALA A 28 -16.05 31.25 -31.17
N GLN A 29 -16.40 31.73 -32.37
CA GLN A 29 -16.46 30.90 -33.57
C GLN A 29 -15.11 30.28 -33.91
N ARG A 30 -14.00 31.00 -33.70
CA ARG A 30 -12.64 30.48 -33.94
C ARG A 30 -12.31 29.34 -32.96
N SER A 31 -12.63 29.50 -31.68
CA SER A 31 -12.48 28.44 -30.66
C SER A 31 -13.31 27.20 -31.00
N SER A 32 -14.57 27.39 -31.42
CA SER A 32 -15.45 26.30 -31.85
C SER A 32 -14.95 25.60 -33.13
N SER A 33 -14.44 26.33 -34.12
CA SER A 33 -13.83 25.73 -35.32
C SER A 33 -12.57 24.94 -34.99
N PHE A 34 -11.72 25.39 -34.06
CA PHE A 34 -10.59 24.60 -33.55
C PHE A 34 -11.04 23.31 -32.84
N GLN A 35 -12.03 23.40 -31.95
CA GLN A 35 -12.56 22.24 -31.23
C GLN A 35 -13.15 21.20 -32.20
N LEU A 36 -13.94 21.65 -33.18
CA LEU A 36 -14.54 20.77 -34.18
C LEU A 36 -13.47 20.15 -35.10
N LEU A 37 -12.39 20.87 -35.43
CA LEU A 37 -11.24 20.32 -36.16
C LEU A 37 -10.51 19.24 -35.36
N GLY A 38 -10.30 19.45 -34.06
CA GLY A 38 -9.78 18.43 -33.14
C GLY A 38 -10.67 17.19 -33.08
N ASN A 39 -11.99 17.39 -32.97
CA ASN A 39 -12.98 16.31 -32.96
C ASN A 39 -13.00 15.52 -34.28
N VAL A 40 -12.94 16.19 -35.44
CA VAL A 40 -12.85 15.56 -36.78
C VAL A 40 -11.60 14.69 -36.90
N ARG A 41 -10.43 15.20 -36.48
CA ARG A 41 -9.17 14.46 -36.55
C ARG A 41 -9.12 13.29 -35.57
N TYR A 42 -9.66 13.46 -34.36
CA TYR A 42 -9.77 12.40 -33.37
C TYR A 42 -10.70 11.26 -33.83
N ALA A 43 -11.85 11.60 -34.45
CA ALA A 43 -12.75 10.61 -35.04
C ALA A 43 -12.10 9.84 -36.21
N ALA A 44 -11.30 10.53 -37.02
CA ALA A 44 -10.51 9.93 -38.09
C ALA A 44 -9.22 9.19 -37.60
N LYS A 45 -9.08 8.92 -36.29
CA LYS A 45 -7.88 8.35 -35.63
C LYS A 45 -6.56 9.10 -35.85
N LYS A 46 -6.58 10.33 -36.37
CA LYS A 46 -5.41 11.19 -36.59
C LYS A 46 -5.00 11.89 -35.29
N TYR A 47 -4.78 11.13 -34.22
CA TYR A 47 -4.68 11.62 -32.84
C TYR A 47 -3.62 12.70 -32.63
N GLY A 48 -2.39 12.52 -33.14
CA GLY A 48 -1.35 13.56 -33.07
C GLY A 48 -1.73 14.84 -33.81
N GLN A 49 -2.40 14.74 -34.96
CA GLN A 49 -2.86 15.90 -35.74
C GLN A 49 -4.03 16.65 -35.06
N ALA A 50 -4.72 16.02 -34.11
CA ALA A 50 -5.77 16.62 -33.29
C ALA A 50 -5.23 17.45 -32.11
N ALA A 51 -3.96 17.27 -31.72
CA ALA A 51 -3.36 17.96 -30.58
C ALA A 51 -3.33 19.49 -30.75
N MET A 52 -2.76 20.00 -31.84
CA MET A 52 -2.68 21.45 -32.08
C MET A 52 -4.06 22.14 -32.11
N PRO A 53 -5.11 21.58 -32.76
CA PRO A 53 -6.47 22.08 -32.61
C PRO A 53 -6.97 22.13 -31.17
N TYR A 54 -6.85 21.04 -30.39
CA TYR A 54 -7.33 21.01 -28.99
C TYR A 54 -6.55 21.92 -28.03
N ASP A 55 -5.27 22.17 -28.30
CA ASP A 55 -4.47 23.17 -27.57
C ASP A 55 -4.92 24.61 -27.91
N SER A 56 -5.35 24.84 -29.15
CA SER A 56 -5.86 26.13 -29.64
C SER A 56 -7.30 26.46 -29.21
N VAL A 57 -8.00 25.55 -28.51
CA VAL A 57 -9.36 25.80 -27.98
C VAL A 57 -9.29 26.65 -26.72
N ASN A 58 -9.86 27.86 -26.79
CA ASN A 58 -10.16 28.65 -25.60
C ASN A 58 -11.42 28.08 -24.92
N THR A 59 -11.20 27.33 -23.84
CA THR A 59 -12.23 26.65 -23.04
C THR A 59 -13.23 27.61 -22.40
N SER A 60 -12.81 28.83 -22.04
CA SER A 60 -13.70 29.87 -21.48
C SER A 60 -14.75 30.41 -22.46
N LEU A 61 -14.62 30.11 -23.76
CA LEU A 61 -15.56 30.50 -24.82
C LEU A 61 -16.35 29.31 -25.39
N SER A 62 -16.16 28.10 -24.85
CA SER A 62 -16.86 26.88 -25.28
C SER A 62 -18.00 26.50 -24.32
N LYS A 63 -18.90 25.61 -24.74
CA LYS A 63 -19.94 25.10 -23.81
C LYS A 63 -19.27 24.17 -22.78
N LYS A 64 -19.87 24.04 -21.59
CA LYS A 64 -19.27 23.25 -20.50
C LYS A 64 -18.93 21.79 -20.88
N ALA A 65 -19.76 21.14 -21.69
CA ALA A 65 -19.49 19.78 -22.19
C ALA A 65 -18.35 19.75 -23.23
N ASP A 66 -18.31 20.73 -24.12
CA ASP A 66 -17.27 20.92 -25.14
C ASP A 66 -15.88 21.15 -24.50
N SER A 67 -15.84 21.95 -23.42
CA SER A 67 -14.64 22.19 -22.60
C SER A 67 -14.12 20.89 -21.99
N LEU A 68 -15.00 20.13 -21.31
CA LEU A 68 -14.63 18.88 -20.64
C LEU A 68 -14.12 17.82 -21.63
N GLN A 69 -14.79 17.65 -22.78
CA GLN A 69 -14.32 16.75 -23.84
C GLN A 69 -12.93 17.13 -24.35
N THR A 70 -12.67 18.43 -24.52
CA THR A 70 -11.38 18.95 -24.95
C THR A 70 -10.29 18.68 -23.90
N GLU A 71 -10.57 18.97 -22.63
CA GLU A 71 -9.65 18.77 -21.51
C GLU A 71 -9.29 17.30 -21.30
N MET A 72 -10.25 16.38 -21.45
CA MET A 72 -9.99 14.94 -21.39
C MET A 72 -9.12 14.45 -22.56
N ARG A 73 -9.28 15.01 -23.76
CA ARG A 73 -8.57 14.55 -24.98
C ARG A 73 -7.19 15.19 -25.18
N ARG A 74 -6.94 16.37 -24.61
CA ARG A 74 -5.69 17.12 -24.81
C ARG A 74 -4.43 16.35 -24.35
N PRO A 75 -4.39 15.64 -23.20
CA PRO A 75 -3.21 14.88 -22.77
C PRO A 75 -2.85 13.76 -23.76
N GLY A 76 -3.79 12.87 -24.07
CA GLY A 76 -3.53 11.72 -24.94
C GLY A 76 -3.17 12.13 -26.37
N THR A 77 -3.87 13.12 -26.94
CA THR A 77 -3.52 13.60 -28.29
C THR A 77 -2.16 14.30 -28.32
N LYS A 78 -1.80 15.07 -27.29
CA LYS A 78 -0.47 15.67 -27.15
C LYS A 78 0.63 14.61 -26.99
N ALA A 79 0.43 13.59 -26.16
CA ALA A 79 1.43 12.54 -25.96
C ALA A 79 1.67 11.70 -27.24
N VAL A 80 0.62 11.48 -28.05
CA VAL A 80 0.77 10.89 -29.39
C VAL A 80 1.53 11.84 -30.33
N PHE A 81 1.21 13.14 -30.32
CA PHE A 81 1.89 14.14 -31.15
C PHE A 81 3.40 14.24 -30.84
N GLU A 82 3.78 14.37 -29.56
CA GLU A 82 5.18 14.42 -29.12
C GLU A 82 5.95 13.15 -29.51
N ALA A 83 5.29 11.98 -29.49
CA ALA A 83 5.88 10.74 -29.97
C ALA A 83 6.02 10.72 -31.51
N ASP A 84 5.01 11.19 -32.25
CA ASP A 84 5.02 11.28 -33.73
C ASP A 84 6.14 12.20 -34.23
N GLU A 85 6.38 13.35 -33.57
CA GLU A 85 7.51 14.24 -33.88
C GLU A 85 8.86 13.54 -33.69
N ILE A 86 9.03 12.79 -32.59
CA ILE A 86 10.27 12.06 -32.29
C ILE A 86 10.51 10.94 -33.32
N ILE A 87 9.48 10.16 -33.65
CA ILE A 87 9.56 9.09 -34.67
C ILE A 87 9.95 9.70 -36.02
N TYR A 88 9.19 10.68 -36.51
CA TYR A 88 9.42 11.30 -37.82
C TYR A 88 10.81 11.93 -37.94
N LEU A 89 11.29 12.60 -36.88
CA LEU A 89 12.63 13.21 -36.84
C LEU A 89 13.72 12.14 -36.93
N TYR A 90 13.68 11.11 -36.09
CA TYR A 90 14.75 10.12 -36.02
C TYR A 90 14.72 9.13 -37.19
N ASP A 91 13.55 8.77 -37.72
CA ASP A 91 13.43 8.02 -38.98
C ASP A 91 14.04 8.81 -40.15
N SER A 92 13.76 10.11 -40.23
CA SER A 92 14.33 10.98 -41.26
C SER A 92 15.85 11.12 -41.15
N LEU A 93 16.38 11.28 -39.93
CA LEU A 93 17.82 11.35 -39.66
C LEU A 93 18.52 10.01 -39.96
N LEU A 94 17.92 8.88 -39.59
CA LEU A 94 18.45 7.55 -39.87
C LEU A 94 18.43 7.24 -41.36
N LYS A 95 17.32 7.53 -42.05
CA LYS A 95 17.20 7.39 -43.51
C LYS A 95 18.25 8.24 -44.23
N LEU A 96 18.45 9.49 -43.82
CA LEU A 96 19.48 10.37 -44.40
C LEU A 96 20.89 9.87 -44.11
N ALA A 97 21.19 9.38 -42.90
CA ALA A 97 22.48 8.76 -42.59
C ALA A 97 22.77 7.51 -43.45
N LEU A 98 21.75 6.72 -43.80
CA LEU A 98 21.87 5.54 -44.66
C LEU A 98 21.98 5.86 -46.17
N THR A 99 21.74 7.10 -46.62
CA THR A 99 22.00 7.49 -48.02
C THR A 99 23.51 7.59 -48.33
N PRO A 100 23.94 7.34 -49.58
CA PRO A 100 25.34 7.49 -50.00
C PRO A 100 25.90 8.89 -49.74
N GLU A 101 27.19 8.98 -49.42
CA GLU A 101 27.86 10.24 -49.06
C GLU A 101 27.57 11.43 -50.00
N PRO A 102 27.66 11.31 -51.34
CA PRO A 102 27.42 12.45 -52.23
C PRO A 102 25.97 12.96 -52.15
N GLU A 103 25.00 12.05 -52.03
CA GLU A 103 23.58 12.36 -51.90
C GLU A 103 23.27 12.96 -50.54
N ARG A 104 23.78 12.35 -49.47
CA ARG A 104 23.69 12.81 -48.07
C ARG A 104 24.20 14.24 -47.92
N SER A 105 25.42 14.50 -48.41
CA SER A 105 26.03 15.83 -48.40
C SER A 105 25.24 16.86 -49.23
N ASN A 106 24.69 16.47 -50.39
CA ASN A 106 23.86 17.38 -51.19
C ASN A 106 22.50 17.67 -50.52
N ALA A 107 21.87 16.68 -49.88
CA ALA A 107 20.63 16.86 -49.13
C ALA A 107 20.81 17.81 -47.93
N VAL A 108 21.85 17.63 -47.12
CA VAL A 108 22.16 18.53 -45.99
C VAL A 108 22.43 19.96 -46.48
N ARG A 109 23.18 20.13 -47.59
CA ARG A 109 23.43 21.46 -48.18
C ARG A 109 22.14 22.15 -48.64
N ASN A 110 21.20 21.40 -49.23
CA ASN A 110 19.88 21.92 -49.63
C ASN A 110 19.04 22.30 -48.39
N ILE A 111 19.05 21.51 -47.32
CA ILE A 111 18.36 21.83 -46.06
C ILE A 111 18.95 23.12 -45.45
N ALA A 112 20.28 23.25 -45.40
CA ALA A 112 20.95 24.46 -44.91
C ALA A 112 20.58 25.72 -45.72
N LYS A 113 20.45 25.60 -47.05
CA LYS A 113 19.99 26.68 -47.95
C LYS A 113 18.52 27.05 -47.69
N ILE A 114 17.64 26.07 -47.50
CA ILE A 114 16.23 26.31 -47.15
C ILE A 114 16.12 27.00 -45.78
N MET A 115 16.85 26.54 -44.77
CA MET A 115 16.86 27.15 -43.43
C MET A 115 17.40 28.58 -43.44
N ARG A 116 18.49 28.88 -44.18
CA ARG A 116 19.00 30.25 -44.36
C ARG A 116 17.94 31.15 -45.00
N LYS A 117 17.28 30.68 -46.07
CA LYS A 117 16.20 31.42 -46.75
C LYS A 117 14.99 31.67 -45.84
N GLN A 118 14.59 30.70 -45.02
CA GLN A 118 13.50 30.85 -44.04
C GLN A 118 13.83 31.85 -42.92
N LYS A 119 15.10 31.90 -42.47
CA LYS A 119 15.58 32.94 -41.54
C LYS A 119 15.84 34.31 -42.20
N GLY A 120 15.65 34.45 -43.51
CA GLY A 120 15.88 35.71 -44.24
C GLY A 120 17.35 36.07 -44.48
N LEU A 121 18.30 35.14 -44.27
CA LEU A 121 19.71 35.37 -44.59
C LEU A 121 19.93 35.29 -46.11
N LYS A 122 20.80 36.16 -46.63
CA LYS A 122 21.33 36.03 -48.00
C LYS A 122 22.25 34.81 -48.09
N GLU A 123 22.47 34.32 -49.31
CA GLU A 123 23.43 33.25 -49.54
C GLU A 123 24.85 33.76 -49.34
N GLU A 124 25.70 32.98 -48.64
CA GLU A 124 27.14 33.19 -48.70
C GLU A 124 27.64 32.68 -50.05
N VAL A 125 28.20 33.59 -50.86
CA VAL A 125 28.94 33.21 -52.06
C VAL A 125 30.25 32.59 -51.60
N SER A 126 30.49 31.33 -51.97
CA SER A 126 31.71 30.61 -51.61
C SER A 126 32.91 31.08 -52.44
N THR A 127 33.44 32.27 -52.13
CA THR A 127 34.69 32.79 -52.68
C THR A 127 35.86 32.38 -51.77
N GLY A 128 36.57 31.32 -52.15
CA GLY A 128 37.94 31.12 -51.67
C GLY A 128 38.88 32.10 -52.38
N GLY A 129 39.77 32.77 -51.64
CA GLY A 129 40.73 33.73 -52.21
C GLY A 129 41.19 34.77 -51.20
N SER A 130 42.47 34.73 -50.85
CA SER A 130 43.14 35.57 -49.86
C SER A 130 43.03 37.08 -50.11
N ALA A 131 42.69 37.86 -49.08
CA ALA A 131 43.32 39.15 -48.78
C ALA A 131 42.98 39.61 -47.34
N ALA A 132 43.92 40.29 -46.68
CA ALA A 132 43.65 41.02 -45.45
C ALA A 132 43.95 42.51 -45.68
N ALA A 133 42.97 43.40 -45.45
CA ALA A 133 43.20 44.82 -45.21
C ALA A 133 41.92 45.51 -44.67
N ASN A 134 42.15 46.49 -43.78
CA ASN A 134 41.30 47.64 -43.46
C ASN A 134 39.79 47.46 -43.29
N ALA A 135 39.36 47.45 -42.02
CA ALA A 135 38.07 48.01 -41.66
C ALA A 135 38.03 49.51 -42.01
N THR A 136 37.10 49.92 -42.86
CA THR A 136 36.77 51.33 -43.11
C THR A 136 35.27 51.46 -43.33
N ALA A 137 34.68 52.52 -42.78
CA ALA A 137 33.26 52.88 -42.76
C ALA A 137 32.32 52.15 -43.74
N THR A 138 31.40 51.35 -43.20
CA THR A 138 30.12 51.08 -43.88
C THR A 138 29.38 52.40 -44.09
N ALA A 139 29.20 52.82 -45.34
CA ALA A 139 28.41 54.01 -45.65
C ALA A 139 26.97 53.85 -45.13
N ASP A 140 26.40 54.91 -44.54
CA ASP A 140 25.00 54.88 -44.10
C ASP A 140 24.08 54.75 -45.32
N LEU A 141 23.29 53.69 -45.35
CA LEU A 141 22.41 53.37 -46.49
C LEU A 141 21.19 54.31 -46.59
N PHE A 142 20.99 55.19 -45.60
CA PHE A 142 19.88 56.14 -45.55
C PHE A 142 20.44 57.56 -45.40
N GLY A 143 20.51 58.27 -46.53
CA GLY A 143 21.10 59.60 -46.62
C GLY A 143 20.51 60.63 -45.64
N ASN A 144 21.35 61.59 -45.25
CA ASN A 144 21.10 62.59 -44.21
C ASN A 144 19.77 63.34 -44.41
N ASN A 145 18.74 62.97 -43.63
CA ASN A 145 17.36 63.43 -43.81
C ASN A 145 16.89 64.18 -42.56
N THR A 146 16.65 65.48 -42.67
CA THR A 146 16.48 66.42 -41.53
C THR A 146 15.09 66.40 -40.88
N GLY A 147 14.41 65.25 -40.93
CA GLY A 147 13.07 65.09 -40.34
C GLY A 147 13.09 65.01 -38.82
N THR A 148 12.11 65.65 -38.16
CA THR A 148 11.98 65.72 -36.68
C THR A 148 11.60 64.39 -36.01
N TRP A 149 11.54 63.28 -36.76
CA TRP A 149 11.19 61.97 -36.25
C TRP A 149 12.38 61.30 -35.55
N TYR A 150 12.11 60.62 -34.44
CA TYR A 150 13.13 60.04 -33.55
C TYR A 150 14.17 59.14 -34.26
N PHE A 151 13.79 58.48 -35.35
CA PHE A 151 14.67 57.58 -36.11
C PHE A 151 15.49 58.25 -37.23
N TYR A 152 15.45 59.57 -37.36
CA TYR A 152 16.35 60.34 -38.23
C TYR A 152 17.43 61.12 -37.45
N ASP A 153 17.16 61.49 -36.20
CA ASP A 153 18.14 62.11 -35.29
C ASP A 153 19.20 61.07 -34.86
N VAL A 154 20.40 61.16 -35.45
CA VAL A 154 21.51 60.24 -35.22
C VAL A 154 21.93 60.12 -33.74
N PRO A 155 22.21 61.22 -33.01
CA PRO A 155 22.55 61.11 -31.58
C PRO A 155 21.38 60.60 -30.71
N ARG A 156 20.10 60.88 -31.05
CA ARG A 156 18.97 60.24 -30.35
C ARG A 156 18.90 58.74 -30.58
N ARG A 157 19.15 58.26 -31.81
CA ARG A 157 19.26 56.81 -32.09
C ARG A 157 20.38 56.17 -31.27
N ALA A 158 21.56 56.79 -31.21
CA ALA A 158 22.69 56.29 -30.45
C ALA A 158 22.39 56.22 -28.94
N ASN A 159 21.81 57.29 -28.36
CA ASN A 159 21.38 57.29 -26.96
C ASN A 159 20.28 56.25 -26.69
N GLY A 160 19.30 56.12 -27.59
CA GLY A 160 18.25 55.09 -27.48
C GLY A 160 18.79 53.67 -27.50
N PHE A 161 19.76 53.39 -28.38
CA PHE A 161 20.48 52.11 -28.42
C PHE A 161 21.24 51.84 -27.13
N ASN A 162 21.97 52.83 -26.61
CA ASN A 162 22.72 52.72 -25.36
C ASN A 162 21.79 52.47 -24.17
N SER A 163 20.72 53.25 -23.98
CA SER A 163 19.75 53.05 -22.90
C SER A 163 18.96 51.74 -23.04
N PHE A 164 18.75 51.24 -24.27
CA PHE A 164 18.19 49.90 -24.50
C PHE A 164 19.17 48.81 -24.03
N ARG A 165 20.45 48.92 -24.41
CA ARG A 165 21.50 47.97 -24.05
C ARG A 165 21.81 47.99 -22.55
N GLU A 166 21.73 49.15 -21.91
CA GLU A 166 21.83 49.31 -20.46
C GLU A 166 20.64 48.64 -19.74
N LYS A 167 19.41 48.88 -20.21
CA LYS A 167 18.19 48.37 -19.57
C LYS A 167 17.90 46.89 -19.83
N PHE A 168 18.37 46.34 -20.95
CA PHE A 168 18.06 44.97 -21.36
C PHE A 168 19.29 44.09 -21.65
N GLY A 169 20.50 44.62 -21.74
CA GLY A 169 21.69 43.90 -22.21
C GLY A 169 21.67 43.64 -23.72
N ASP A 170 22.65 42.89 -24.21
CA ASP A 170 22.65 42.41 -25.59
C ASP A 170 21.52 41.38 -25.82
N ARG A 171 20.70 41.63 -26.84
CA ARG A 171 19.54 40.80 -27.18
C ARG A 171 19.62 40.37 -28.64
N PRO A 172 19.60 39.05 -28.94
CA PRO A 172 19.53 38.57 -30.30
C PRO A 172 18.18 38.91 -30.92
N ASN A 173 18.15 39.10 -32.24
CA ASN A 173 16.93 39.38 -32.99
C ASN A 173 16.05 38.12 -33.12
N VAL A 174 15.28 37.83 -32.08
CA VAL A 174 14.36 36.68 -31.99
C VAL A 174 13.02 37.11 -31.42
N ASP A 175 11.95 36.41 -31.81
CA ASP A 175 10.62 36.65 -31.24
C ASP A 175 10.59 36.42 -29.72
N ASN A 176 9.73 37.17 -29.04
CA ASN A 176 9.56 37.13 -27.59
C ASN A 176 10.85 37.38 -26.77
N TRP A 177 11.88 38.05 -27.31
CA TRP A 177 13.14 38.34 -26.60
C TRP A 177 12.98 39.02 -25.22
N ARG A 178 11.86 39.73 -24.99
CA ARG A 178 11.52 40.30 -23.66
C ARG A 178 11.11 39.28 -22.60
N ARG A 179 10.73 38.06 -22.98
CA ARG A 179 10.29 36.98 -22.06
C ARG A 179 11.41 35.99 -21.74
N SER A 180 12.44 35.86 -22.58
CA SER A 180 13.56 34.94 -22.35
C SER A 180 14.47 35.34 -21.18
N SER A 181 14.41 36.60 -20.74
CA SER A 181 15.01 37.06 -19.49
C SER A 181 14.15 36.78 -18.24
N SER A 182 12.91 36.30 -18.40
CA SER A 182 11.99 35.99 -17.28
C SER A 182 11.89 34.50 -16.96
N SER A 183 12.20 33.62 -17.93
CA SER A 183 12.08 32.16 -17.76
C SER A 183 13.24 31.52 -17.00
N SER A 184 14.39 32.19 -16.86
CA SER A 184 15.59 31.66 -16.17
C SER A 184 15.47 31.60 -14.63
N VAL A 185 14.47 32.26 -14.03
CA VAL A 185 14.22 32.27 -12.58
C VAL A 185 13.13 31.27 -12.15
N ALA A 186 12.38 30.70 -13.11
CA ALA A 186 11.27 29.78 -12.81
C ALA A 186 11.73 28.36 -12.39
N ASN A 187 12.93 27.91 -12.78
CA ASN A 187 13.36 26.52 -12.61
C ASN A 187 14.12 26.23 -11.29
N ARG A 188 13.72 26.88 -10.18
CA ARG A 188 14.22 26.61 -8.81
C ARG A 188 13.14 26.74 -7.72
N ARG A 189 12.00 26.05 -7.89
CA ARG A 189 11.14 25.65 -6.77
C ARG A 189 10.74 24.18 -6.88
N ALA A 190 11.57 23.32 -6.31
CA ALA A 190 11.09 22.04 -5.82
C ALA A 190 10.17 22.30 -4.61
N THR A 191 9.04 21.61 -4.54
CA THR A 191 8.20 21.53 -3.34
C THR A 191 7.55 20.15 -3.33
N PRO A 192 7.74 19.32 -2.29
CA PRO A 192 7.29 17.94 -2.30
C PRO A 192 5.83 17.81 -1.86
N GLY A 193 5.13 16.79 -2.38
CA GLY A 193 3.80 16.38 -1.90
C GLY A 193 2.69 16.51 -2.95
N GLY A 194 2.38 15.42 -3.65
CA GLY A 194 1.27 15.33 -4.59
C GLY A 194 1.24 13.97 -5.26
N GLN A 195 0.41 13.04 -4.77
CA GLN A 195 0.29 11.70 -5.32
C GLN A 195 -0.74 11.66 -6.47
N THR A 196 -0.25 11.59 -7.71
CA THR A 196 -1.03 11.21 -8.89
C THR A 196 -0.18 10.30 -9.78
N GLY A 197 -0.80 9.33 -10.45
CA GLY A 197 -0.18 8.17 -11.12
C GLY A 197 1.23 8.37 -11.68
N THR A 198 2.20 7.66 -11.10
CA THR A 198 3.58 7.60 -11.58
C THR A 198 3.66 6.83 -12.91
N ILE A 199 3.79 7.56 -14.01
CA ILE A 199 4.20 7.00 -15.30
C ILE A 199 5.58 6.34 -15.11
N PRO A 200 5.77 5.04 -15.39
CA PRO A 200 7.08 4.41 -15.28
C PRO A 200 8.00 4.89 -16.41
N GLU A 201 8.93 5.78 -16.08
CA GLU A 201 9.88 6.35 -17.04
C GLU A 201 10.78 5.24 -17.63
N PRO A 202 10.76 5.00 -18.95
CA PRO A 202 11.63 4.02 -19.58
C PRO A 202 13.08 4.53 -19.65
N VAL A 203 14.04 3.61 -19.49
CA VAL A 203 15.50 3.80 -19.41
C VAL A 203 16.01 5.08 -20.09
N GLY A 204 16.52 6.01 -19.28
CA GLY A 204 16.98 7.31 -19.75
C GLY A 204 18.20 7.25 -20.68
N VAL A 205 18.08 7.93 -21.83
CA VAL A 205 19.22 8.33 -22.68
C VAL A 205 19.48 9.83 -22.46
N GLU A 206 19.74 10.22 -21.20
CA GLU A 206 20.21 11.56 -20.81
C GLU A 206 21.70 11.72 -21.21
N GLU A 207 21.96 11.90 -22.51
CA GLU A 207 23.30 12.24 -23.01
C GLU A 207 23.25 13.58 -23.75
N LYS A 208 23.95 14.58 -23.20
CA LYS A 208 23.86 15.99 -23.60
C LYS A 208 24.77 16.28 -24.79
N GLU A 209 24.45 15.68 -25.95
CA GLU A 209 24.97 16.15 -27.24
C GLU A 209 24.47 17.58 -27.51
N LYS A 210 25.25 18.56 -27.06
CA LYS A 210 24.97 20.00 -27.21
C LYS A 210 25.23 20.46 -28.64
N PHE A 211 24.37 20.07 -29.57
CA PHE A 211 24.32 20.71 -30.88
C PHE A 211 23.86 22.17 -30.71
N ASP A 212 24.59 23.13 -31.28
CA ASP A 212 24.12 24.51 -31.34
C ASP A 212 22.94 24.57 -32.30
N THR A 213 21.73 24.73 -31.75
CA THR A 213 20.47 24.81 -32.49
C THR A 213 20.27 26.15 -33.20
N THR A 214 21.08 27.16 -32.90
CA THR A 214 21.01 28.48 -33.55
C THR A 214 21.77 28.48 -34.88
N ASP A 215 22.92 27.83 -34.93
CA ASP A 215 23.70 27.61 -36.15
C ASP A 215 23.03 26.58 -37.09
N ILE A 216 23.14 26.89 -38.38
CA ILE A 216 22.59 26.17 -39.54
C ILE A 216 23.66 26.04 -40.65
N SER A 217 24.93 26.04 -40.27
CA SER A 217 26.06 25.63 -41.11
C SER A 217 25.87 24.20 -41.64
N PHE A 218 26.56 23.89 -42.73
CA PHE A 218 26.56 22.53 -43.27
C PHE A 218 27.12 21.55 -42.23
N ASP A 219 28.27 21.87 -41.64
CA ASP A 219 29.02 20.99 -40.76
C ASP A 219 28.27 20.68 -39.46
N ASN A 220 27.59 21.66 -38.87
CA ASN A 220 26.75 21.45 -37.69
C ASN A 220 25.54 20.55 -38.02
N LEU A 221 24.80 20.84 -39.09
CA LEU A 221 23.67 20.01 -39.51
C LEU A 221 24.11 18.58 -39.87
N TYR A 222 25.28 18.43 -40.49
CA TYR A 222 25.87 17.14 -40.82
C TYR A 222 26.34 16.36 -39.57
N SER A 223 26.92 17.05 -38.58
CA SER A 223 27.42 16.44 -37.32
C SER A 223 26.33 15.74 -36.49
N ARG A 224 25.06 16.12 -36.70
CA ARG A 224 23.86 15.54 -36.07
C ARG A 224 23.43 14.20 -36.67
N LEU A 225 23.96 13.81 -37.84
CA LEU A 225 23.54 12.58 -38.50
C LEU A 225 24.08 11.34 -37.76
N PRO A 226 23.24 10.32 -37.55
CA PRO A 226 23.66 9.07 -36.91
C PRO A 226 24.39 8.17 -37.92
N ILE A 227 25.59 8.58 -38.35
CA ILE A 227 26.36 7.86 -39.38
C ILE A 227 27.03 6.60 -38.79
N SER A 228 27.64 6.69 -37.61
CA SER A 228 28.26 5.54 -36.93
C SER A 228 27.22 4.56 -36.38
N GLU A 229 27.55 3.26 -36.36
CA GLU A 229 26.65 2.19 -35.92
C GLU A 229 26.11 2.40 -34.50
N GLU A 230 26.96 2.85 -33.57
CA GLU A 230 26.52 3.20 -32.20
C GLU A 230 25.45 4.30 -32.19
N ARG A 231 25.62 5.36 -33.01
CA ARG A 231 24.63 6.42 -33.16
C ARG A 231 23.36 5.92 -33.85
N GLN A 232 23.47 4.99 -34.81
CA GLN A 232 22.29 4.33 -35.42
C GLN A 232 21.52 3.50 -34.38
N LEU A 233 22.20 2.74 -33.53
CA LEU A 233 21.58 1.97 -32.44
C LEU A 233 20.93 2.89 -31.39
N LYS A 234 21.62 3.95 -30.95
CA LYS A 234 21.03 5.00 -30.08
C LYS A 234 19.81 5.65 -30.74
N THR A 235 19.81 5.84 -32.06
CA THR A 235 18.68 6.40 -32.82
C THR A 235 17.49 5.45 -32.90
N LYS A 236 17.72 4.17 -33.25
CA LYS A 236 16.69 3.11 -33.23
C LYS A 236 16.06 2.98 -31.84
N LEU A 237 16.86 3.04 -30.77
CA LEU A 237 16.37 3.04 -29.39
C LEU A 237 15.50 4.26 -29.07
N ARG A 238 15.81 5.46 -29.59
CA ARG A 238 14.94 6.65 -29.45
C ARG A 238 13.60 6.47 -30.17
N ILE A 239 13.60 5.91 -31.38
CA ILE A 239 12.39 5.58 -32.15
C ILE A 239 11.53 4.56 -31.39
N ASN A 240 12.12 3.46 -30.90
CA ASN A 240 11.39 2.42 -30.17
C ASN A 240 10.81 2.91 -28.83
N ASN A 241 11.51 3.80 -28.12
CA ASN A 241 10.95 4.48 -26.94
C ASN A 241 9.77 5.39 -27.29
N ALA A 242 9.79 6.05 -28.45
CA ALA A 242 8.68 6.89 -28.90
C ALA A 242 7.48 6.06 -29.37
N LEU A 243 7.69 4.96 -30.10
CA LEU A 243 6.66 3.98 -30.43
C LEU A 243 5.98 3.43 -29.17
N PHE A 244 6.76 3.08 -28.14
CA PHE A 244 6.23 2.65 -26.85
C PHE A 244 5.39 3.75 -26.16
N LYS A 245 5.88 5.01 -26.14
CA LYS A 245 5.13 6.15 -25.58
C LYS A 245 3.83 6.42 -26.35
N LYS A 246 3.84 6.30 -27.67
CA LYS A 246 2.64 6.41 -28.53
C LYS A 246 1.63 5.31 -28.20
N ALA A 247 2.08 4.06 -28.12
CA ALA A 247 1.25 2.94 -27.72
C ALA A 247 0.65 3.12 -26.30
N LEU A 248 1.44 3.66 -25.35
CA LEU A 248 0.99 3.97 -23.99
C LEU A 248 -0.06 5.07 -23.95
N ALA A 249 0.10 6.15 -24.73
CA ALA A 249 -0.92 7.19 -24.85
C ALA A 249 -2.22 6.67 -25.47
N LEU A 250 -2.12 5.80 -26.49
CA LEU A 250 -3.28 5.13 -27.11
C LEU A 250 -3.98 4.17 -26.12
N HIS A 251 -3.22 3.45 -25.31
CA HIS A 251 -3.70 2.49 -24.31
C HIS A 251 -4.36 3.15 -23.09
N GLU A 252 -3.69 4.11 -22.45
CA GLU A 252 -4.07 4.63 -21.12
C GLU A 252 -4.83 5.97 -21.16
N GLN A 253 -4.71 6.75 -22.24
CA GLN A 253 -5.26 8.12 -22.30
C GLN A 253 -6.29 8.33 -23.43
N ILE A 254 -6.33 7.44 -24.42
CA ILE A 254 -7.27 7.47 -25.56
C ILE A 254 -8.19 6.23 -25.55
N GLU A 255 -7.76 5.14 -24.91
CA GLU A 255 -8.42 3.81 -24.84
C GLU A 255 -8.69 3.13 -26.20
N ASP A 256 -7.95 3.50 -27.25
CA ASP A 256 -8.00 2.84 -28.56
C ASP A 256 -7.08 1.61 -28.58
N TYR A 257 -7.49 0.56 -27.85
CA TYR A 257 -6.72 -0.67 -27.70
C TYR A 257 -6.29 -1.31 -29.06
N PRO A 258 -7.14 -1.36 -30.11
CA PRO A 258 -6.72 -1.84 -31.44
C PRO A 258 -5.60 -1.03 -32.09
N GLU A 259 -5.51 0.28 -31.83
CA GLU A 259 -4.42 1.12 -32.34
C GLU A 259 -3.17 1.00 -31.46
N ALA A 260 -3.33 0.88 -30.14
CA ALA A 260 -2.24 0.64 -29.20
C ALA A 260 -1.52 -0.69 -29.46
N ILE A 261 -2.26 -1.77 -29.78
CA ILE A 261 -1.70 -3.09 -30.10
C ILE A 261 -0.66 -2.99 -31.22
N LYS A 262 -1.00 -2.37 -32.35
CA LYS A 262 -0.08 -2.21 -33.51
C LYS A 262 1.27 -1.62 -33.11
N TYR A 263 1.25 -0.56 -32.30
CA TYR A 263 2.47 0.13 -31.89
C TYR A 263 3.26 -0.62 -30.82
N TYR A 264 2.61 -1.42 -29.96
CA TYR A 264 3.33 -2.37 -29.10
C TYR A 264 3.93 -3.54 -29.89
N GLU A 265 3.25 -4.07 -30.90
CA GLU A 265 3.80 -5.10 -31.78
C GLU A 265 5.01 -4.57 -32.56
N MET A 266 4.95 -3.36 -33.12
CA MET A 266 6.11 -2.70 -33.74
C MET A 266 7.30 -2.54 -32.78
N VAL A 267 7.07 -2.32 -31.48
CA VAL A 267 8.16 -2.29 -30.48
C VAL A 267 8.77 -3.69 -30.27
N LEU A 268 7.97 -4.75 -30.34
CA LEU A 268 8.45 -6.14 -30.23
C LEU A 268 9.15 -6.64 -31.51
N GLU A 269 8.78 -6.13 -32.68
CA GLU A 269 9.48 -6.40 -33.95
C GLU A 269 10.85 -5.71 -34.01
N ASN A 270 10.98 -4.53 -33.38
CA ASN A 270 12.20 -3.71 -33.42
C ASN A 270 13.10 -3.83 -32.17
N VAL A 271 12.73 -4.65 -31.17
CA VAL A 271 13.49 -4.85 -29.91
C VAL A 271 13.39 -6.30 -29.42
N ASP A 272 14.51 -7.04 -29.43
CA ASP A 272 14.54 -8.45 -29.00
C ASP A 272 14.41 -8.68 -27.48
N SER A 273 14.81 -7.70 -26.66
CA SER A 273 14.85 -7.88 -25.19
C SER A 273 14.88 -6.57 -24.39
N GLY A 274 14.73 -6.68 -23.06
CA GLY A 274 14.84 -5.57 -22.12
C GLY A 274 13.50 -5.02 -21.65
N GLN A 275 13.55 -3.87 -20.95
CA GLN A 275 12.39 -3.31 -20.26
C GLN A 275 11.23 -2.92 -21.20
N LEU A 276 11.52 -2.40 -22.40
CA LEU A 276 10.49 -2.08 -23.39
C LEU A 276 9.71 -3.33 -23.82
N VAL A 277 10.38 -4.49 -23.94
CA VAL A 277 9.73 -5.76 -24.29
C VAL A 277 8.84 -6.26 -23.16
N THR A 278 9.30 -6.23 -21.91
CA THR A 278 8.48 -6.69 -20.78
C THR A 278 7.28 -5.77 -20.52
N GLN A 279 7.45 -4.45 -20.69
CA GLN A 279 6.35 -3.48 -20.62
C GLN A 279 5.36 -3.62 -21.78
N SER A 280 5.83 -3.79 -23.03
CA SER A 280 4.95 -3.95 -24.20
C SER A 280 4.15 -5.25 -24.11
N LEU A 281 4.78 -6.37 -23.75
CA LEU A 281 4.08 -7.65 -23.52
C LEU A 281 3.03 -7.53 -22.40
N PHE A 282 3.34 -6.84 -21.30
CA PHE A 282 2.40 -6.62 -20.20
C PHE A 282 1.17 -5.81 -20.65
N ASN A 283 1.38 -4.73 -21.40
CA ASN A 283 0.30 -3.88 -21.89
C ASN A 283 -0.51 -4.55 -23.02
N LEU A 284 0.14 -5.37 -23.87
CA LEU A 284 -0.55 -6.21 -24.86
C LEU A 284 -1.50 -7.22 -24.21
N ILE A 285 -1.10 -7.86 -23.10
CA ILE A 285 -2.02 -8.75 -22.34
C ILE A 285 -3.29 -8.00 -21.95
N HIS A 286 -3.19 -6.73 -21.52
CA HIS A 286 -4.36 -5.91 -21.22
C HIS A 286 -5.16 -5.56 -22.48
N CYS A 287 -4.51 -5.06 -23.53
CA CYS A 287 -5.18 -4.62 -24.76
C CYS A 287 -5.89 -5.78 -25.47
N TYR A 288 -5.26 -6.95 -25.62
CA TYR A 288 -5.91 -8.13 -26.19
C TYR A 288 -7.10 -8.59 -25.35
N THR A 289 -6.98 -8.61 -24.00
CA THR A 289 -8.11 -8.92 -23.10
C THR A 289 -9.27 -7.94 -23.28
N LYS A 290 -8.99 -6.65 -23.52
CA LYS A 290 -10.00 -5.60 -23.78
C LYS A 290 -10.67 -5.72 -25.15
N VAL A 291 -9.95 -6.15 -26.17
CA VAL A 291 -10.47 -6.40 -27.53
C VAL A 291 -11.22 -7.74 -27.60
N GLY A 292 -11.00 -8.64 -26.65
CA GLY A 292 -11.62 -9.96 -26.55
C GLY A 292 -10.76 -11.11 -27.09
N ASP A 293 -9.55 -10.81 -27.59
CA ASP A 293 -8.61 -11.84 -28.07
C ASP A 293 -7.89 -12.52 -26.91
N THR A 294 -8.56 -13.49 -26.31
CA THR A 294 -8.01 -14.26 -25.20
C THR A 294 -6.85 -15.18 -25.61
N GLU A 295 -6.70 -15.50 -26.89
CA GLU A 295 -5.59 -16.36 -27.35
C GLU A 295 -4.29 -15.57 -27.40
N LEU A 296 -4.28 -14.40 -28.06
CA LEU A 296 -3.11 -13.52 -28.12
C LEU A 296 -2.75 -12.96 -26.73
N ALA A 297 -3.74 -12.66 -25.88
CA ALA A 297 -3.50 -12.31 -24.48
C ALA A 297 -2.75 -13.43 -23.72
N ASN A 298 -3.11 -14.70 -23.93
CA ASN A 298 -2.46 -15.84 -23.30
C ASN A 298 -1.10 -16.16 -23.94
N LYS A 299 -0.93 -15.97 -25.24
CA LYS A 299 0.36 -16.08 -25.95
C LYS A 299 1.38 -15.06 -25.42
N ALA A 300 0.99 -13.79 -25.29
CA ALA A 300 1.81 -12.74 -24.70
C ALA A 300 2.16 -13.03 -23.22
N ARG A 301 1.20 -13.55 -22.43
CA ARG A 301 1.40 -13.97 -21.03
C ARG A 301 2.41 -15.11 -20.88
N ARG A 302 2.34 -16.14 -21.75
CA ARG A 302 3.31 -17.25 -21.79
C ARG A 302 4.71 -16.72 -22.11
N LEU A 303 4.85 -15.97 -23.21
CA LEU A 303 6.13 -15.37 -23.62
C LEU A 303 6.76 -14.47 -22.53
N LEU A 304 5.94 -13.64 -21.87
CA LEU A 304 6.37 -12.81 -20.74
C LEU A 304 6.84 -13.64 -19.52
N THR A 305 6.19 -14.77 -19.26
CA THR A 305 6.53 -15.66 -18.12
C THR A 305 7.76 -16.51 -18.41
N GLU A 306 7.83 -17.11 -19.59
CA GLU A 306 8.88 -18.04 -20.01
C GLU A 306 10.23 -17.32 -20.21
N LYS A 307 10.24 -16.18 -20.91
CA LYS A 307 11.48 -15.42 -21.14
C LYS A 307 11.83 -14.43 -20.02
N TYR A 308 10.83 -13.91 -19.30
CA TYR A 308 11.02 -12.78 -18.38
C TYR A 308 10.35 -12.96 -17.01
N GLY A 309 10.14 -14.20 -16.54
CA GLY A 309 9.44 -14.53 -15.28
C GLY A 309 9.95 -13.84 -14.00
N GLN A 310 11.20 -13.36 -13.98
CA GLN A 310 11.73 -12.59 -12.85
C GLN A 310 11.37 -11.08 -12.89
N SER A 311 10.90 -10.57 -14.02
CA SER A 311 10.53 -9.16 -14.18
C SER A 311 9.33 -8.76 -13.29
N PRO A 312 9.25 -7.49 -12.86
CA PRO A 312 8.05 -6.98 -12.18
C PRO A 312 6.77 -7.19 -13.01
N GLN A 313 6.88 -7.06 -14.33
CA GLN A 313 5.78 -7.23 -15.28
C GLN A 313 5.24 -8.67 -15.29
N ALA A 314 6.11 -9.69 -15.37
CA ALA A 314 5.68 -11.09 -15.32
C ALA A 314 5.02 -11.43 -13.97
N LYS A 315 5.58 -10.93 -12.86
CA LYS A 315 5.04 -11.11 -11.51
C LYS A 315 3.66 -10.46 -11.36
N ALA A 316 3.48 -9.24 -11.88
CA ALA A 316 2.20 -8.51 -11.87
C ALA A 316 1.14 -9.09 -12.84
N ALA A 317 1.58 -9.68 -13.96
CA ALA A 317 0.70 -10.36 -14.90
C ALA A 317 0.11 -11.62 -14.26
N ASN A 318 0.96 -12.44 -13.64
CA ASN A 318 0.59 -13.77 -13.17
C ASN A 318 -0.26 -13.72 -11.90
N SER A 319 0.01 -12.80 -10.97
CA SER A 319 -0.85 -12.56 -9.79
C SER A 319 -2.29 -12.14 -10.15
N ASN A 320 -2.52 -11.69 -11.38
CA ASN A 320 -3.82 -11.27 -11.90
C ASN A 320 -4.52 -12.28 -12.82
N SER A 321 -3.93 -13.47 -13.06
CA SER A 321 -4.52 -14.47 -13.95
C SER A 321 -5.88 -14.97 -13.42
N PRO A 322 -6.83 -15.35 -14.31
CA PRO A 322 -8.08 -16.00 -13.90
C PRO A 322 -7.84 -17.30 -13.13
N GLU A 323 -6.82 -18.09 -13.51
CA GLU A 323 -6.47 -19.34 -12.81
C GLU A 323 -5.97 -19.06 -11.39
N GLN A 324 -5.12 -18.04 -11.19
CA GLN A 324 -4.66 -17.66 -9.85
C GLN A 324 -5.77 -17.03 -8.99
N LYS A 325 -6.72 -16.30 -9.60
CA LYS A 325 -7.91 -15.80 -8.91
C LYS A 325 -8.83 -16.95 -8.47
N ALA A 326 -9.04 -17.95 -9.32
CA ALA A 326 -9.78 -19.18 -8.96
C ALA A 326 -9.06 -19.98 -7.86
N ALA A 327 -7.73 -20.10 -7.92
CA ALA A 327 -6.93 -20.74 -6.88
C ALA A 327 -7.01 -19.98 -5.54
N ALA A 328 -6.91 -18.65 -5.55
CA ALA A 328 -7.05 -17.82 -4.34
C ALA A 328 -8.48 -17.88 -3.75
N GLN A 329 -9.51 -17.97 -4.60
CA GLN A 329 -10.88 -18.22 -4.16
C GLN A 329 -11.03 -19.62 -3.55
N LYS A 330 -10.46 -20.67 -4.16
CA LYS A 330 -10.47 -22.03 -3.60
C LYS A 330 -9.74 -22.10 -2.24
N THR A 331 -8.59 -21.44 -2.11
CA THR A 331 -7.85 -21.30 -0.84
C THR A 331 -8.67 -20.56 0.22
N THR A 332 -9.33 -19.46 -0.14
CA THR A 332 -10.22 -18.71 0.78
C THR A 332 -11.42 -19.56 1.22
N ALA A 333 -12.04 -20.29 0.30
CA ALA A 333 -13.13 -21.21 0.59
C ALA A 333 -12.70 -22.32 1.55
N ALA A 334 -11.58 -23.00 1.25
CA ALA A 334 -11.01 -24.05 2.10
C ALA A 334 -10.74 -23.54 3.53
N ASN A 335 -10.02 -22.41 3.67
CA ASN A 335 -9.72 -21.81 4.96
C ASN A 335 -10.99 -21.48 5.77
N ASN A 336 -12.04 -20.98 5.11
CA ASN A 336 -13.33 -20.71 5.75
C ASN A 336 -14.03 -22.01 6.19
N THR A 337 -14.04 -23.05 5.36
CA THR A 337 -14.62 -24.36 5.70
C THR A 337 -13.89 -25.01 6.88
N TYR A 338 -12.55 -25.04 6.90
CA TYR A 338 -11.81 -25.59 8.04
C TYR A 338 -11.96 -24.75 9.32
N LYS A 339 -12.15 -23.43 9.20
CA LYS A 339 -12.53 -22.58 10.35
C LYS A 339 -13.94 -22.90 10.88
N GLN A 340 -14.89 -23.25 10.01
CA GLN A 340 -16.22 -23.75 10.41
C GLN A 340 -16.11 -25.13 11.10
N VAL A 341 -15.34 -26.08 10.55
CA VAL A 341 -15.07 -27.38 11.19
C VAL A 341 -14.51 -27.19 12.61
N TYR A 342 -13.52 -26.33 12.78
CA TYR A 342 -12.93 -25.99 14.08
C TYR A 342 -13.96 -25.40 15.06
N ASN A 343 -14.85 -24.53 14.59
CA ASN A 343 -15.96 -23.99 15.40
C ASN A 343 -16.94 -25.09 15.83
N LEU A 344 -17.34 -25.98 14.92
CA LEU A 344 -18.26 -27.09 15.20
C LEU A 344 -17.66 -28.07 16.21
N PHE A 345 -16.35 -28.32 16.18
CA PHE A 345 -15.65 -29.05 17.25
C PHE A 345 -15.76 -28.30 18.59
N LEU A 346 -15.38 -27.01 18.66
CA LEU A 346 -15.51 -26.22 19.90
C LEU A 346 -16.92 -26.26 20.47
N GLU A 347 -17.94 -26.15 19.62
CA GLU A 347 -19.37 -26.10 19.97
C GLU A 347 -19.97 -27.46 20.38
N GLY A 348 -19.19 -28.54 20.39
CA GLY A 348 -19.67 -29.89 20.74
C GLY A 348 -20.46 -30.60 19.62
N LYS A 349 -20.53 -30.00 18.43
CA LYS A 349 -21.29 -30.51 17.26
C LYS A 349 -20.49 -31.56 16.49
N PHE A 350 -19.97 -32.56 17.19
CA PHE A 350 -18.96 -33.50 16.68
C PHE A 350 -19.38 -34.26 15.41
N LYS A 351 -20.67 -34.57 15.26
CA LYS A 351 -21.21 -35.24 14.05
C LYS A 351 -21.15 -34.32 12.82
N GLU A 352 -21.58 -33.06 12.98
CA GLU A 352 -21.49 -32.04 11.92
C GLU A 352 -20.03 -31.72 11.59
N ALA A 353 -19.19 -31.56 12.61
CA ALA A 353 -17.76 -31.28 12.46
C ALA A 353 -17.02 -32.36 11.66
N THR A 354 -17.24 -33.64 11.99
CA THR A 354 -16.61 -34.77 11.29
C THR A 354 -17.14 -34.95 9.87
N GLN A 355 -18.44 -34.77 9.63
CA GLN A 355 -19.02 -34.81 8.28
C GLN A 355 -18.50 -33.67 7.40
N LEU A 356 -18.50 -32.43 7.91
CA LEU A 356 -17.98 -31.27 7.19
C LEU A 356 -16.46 -31.40 6.93
N LYS A 357 -15.70 -31.94 7.88
CA LYS A 357 -14.28 -32.25 7.68
C LYS A 357 -14.08 -33.26 6.54
N GLN A 358 -14.83 -34.36 6.53
CA GLN A 358 -14.70 -35.38 5.48
C GLN A 358 -15.03 -34.81 4.08
N GLN A 359 -16.03 -33.93 3.99
CA GLN A 359 -16.36 -33.21 2.75
C GLN A 359 -15.25 -32.22 2.34
N ALA A 360 -14.68 -31.49 3.30
CA ALA A 360 -13.57 -30.56 3.06
C ALA A 360 -12.30 -31.29 2.60
N ASP A 361 -11.89 -32.35 3.31
CA ASP A 361 -10.73 -33.18 2.98
C ASP A 361 -10.87 -33.76 1.57
N SER A 362 -12.08 -34.20 1.18
CA SER A 362 -12.38 -34.70 -0.17
C SER A 362 -12.35 -33.62 -1.27
N SER A 363 -12.54 -32.34 -0.92
CA SER A 363 -12.67 -31.22 -1.89
C SER A 363 -11.40 -30.38 -2.03
N PHE A 364 -10.62 -30.29 -0.95
CA PHE A 364 -9.48 -29.40 -0.80
C PHE A 364 -8.16 -30.14 -0.49
N GLY A 365 -8.22 -31.33 0.11
CA GLY A 365 -7.05 -32.06 0.60
C GLY A 365 -6.53 -31.58 1.95
N ASP A 366 -5.64 -32.37 2.54
CA ASP A 366 -5.12 -32.24 3.90
C ASP A 366 -4.06 -31.14 4.11
N ASN A 367 -3.78 -30.34 3.07
CA ASN A 367 -2.87 -29.19 3.08
C ASN A 367 -3.38 -28.01 3.92
N TYR A 368 -4.68 -27.96 4.19
CA TYR A 368 -5.35 -26.88 4.92
C TYR A 368 -5.59 -27.19 6.40
N TRP A 369 -5.15 -28.35 6.89
CA TRP A 369 -5.21 -28.69 8.31
C TRP A 369 -4.34 -27.72 9.12
N THR A 370 -4.83 -27.34 10.31
CA THR A 370 -4.07 -26.53 11.27
C THR A 370 -3.74 -27.37 12.51
N PRO A 371 -2.65 -27.08 13.25
CA PRO A 371 -2.36 -27.82 14.47
C PRO A 371 -3.44 -27.60 15.54
N GLN A 372 -4.15 -26.47 15.53
CA GLN A 372 -5.34 -26.22 16.35
C GLN A 372 -6.49 -27.20 16.00
N LEU A 373 -6.78 -27.39 14.71
CA LEU A 373 -7.83 -28.30 14.24
C LEU A 373 -7.51 -29.76 14.59
N LEU A 374 -6.29 -30.21 14.34
CA LEU A 374 -5.89 -31.58 14.69
C LEU A 374 -5.89 -31.80 16.21
N TYR A 375 -5.51 -30.80 17.01
CA TYR A 375 -5.53 -30.90 18.47
C TYR A 375 -6.95 -30.99 19.03
N ILE A 376 -7.87 -30.14 18.55
CA ILE A 376 -9.25 -30.12 19.07
C ILE A 376 -10.01 -31.42 18.72
N GLU A 377 -9.76 -31.98 17.54
CA GLU A 377 -10.22 -33.31 17.12
C GLU A 377 -9.59 -34.41 18.00
N THR A 378 -8.28 -34.33 18.28
CA THR A 378 -7.57 -35.28 19.16
C THR A 378 -8.19 -35.32 20.56
N VAL A 379 -8.49 -34.17 21.16
CA VAL A 379 -9.13 -34.10 22.49
C VAL A 379 -10.51 -34.77 22.51
N TYR A 380 -11.31 -34.59 21.45
CA TYR A 380 -12.59 -35.30 21.30
C TYR A 380 -12.40 -36.83 21.16
N LEU A 381 -11.42 -37.28 20.36
CA LEU A 381 -11.11 -38.70 20.18
C LEU A 381 -10.63 -39.35 21.49
N LEU A 382 -9.82 -38.64 22.28
CA LEU A 382 -9.36 -39.07 23.59
C LEU A 382 -10.50 -39.20 24.61
N GLN A 383 -11.50 -38.30 24.57
CA GLN A 383 -12.66 -38.42 25.45
C GLN A 383 -13.61 -39.53 25.00
N SER A 384 -13.72 -39.74 23.69
CA SER A 384 -14.45 -40.86 23.08
C SER A 384 -13.76 -42.23 23.25
N LYS A 385 -12.60 -42.28 23.94
CA LYS A 385 -11.71 -43.46 24.11
C LYS A 385 -11.28 -44.11 22.78
N GLN A 386 -11.19 -43.32 21.70
CA GLN A 386 -10.77 -43.75 20.36
C GLN A 386 -9.25 -43.61 20.18
N ASP A 387 -8.49 -44.23 21.09
CA ASP A 387 -7.06 -43.95 21.27
C ASP A 387 -6.18 -44.27 20.06
N SER A 388 -6.59 -45.21 19.20
CA SER A 388 -5.95 -45.48 17.90
C SER A 388 -6.09 -44.31 16.91
N LEU A 389 -7.24 -43.63 16.91
CA LEU A 389 -7.45 -42.44 16.08
C LEU A 389 -6.74 -41.23 16.67
N ALA A 390 -6.78 -41.05 17.99
CA ALA A 390 -6.04 -40.01 18.68
C ALA A 390 -4.53 -40.09 18.42
N ASN A 391 -3.93 -41.29 18.51
CA ASN A 391 -2.52 -41.50 18.18
C ASN A 391 -2.16 -41.05 16.76
N ARG A 392 -3.01 -41.35 15.76
CA ARG A 392 -2.77 -40.90 14.37
C ARG A 392 -2.84 -39.38 14.23
N GLN A 393 -3.74 -38.70 14.93
CA GLN A 393 -3.77 -37.22 14.91
C GLN A 393 -2.62 -36.59 15.70
N LEU A 394 -2.17 -37.20 16.79
CA LEU A 394 -0.94 -36.80 17.51
C LEU A 394 0.28 -36.89 16.59
N ASP A 395 0.42 -37.99 15.83
CA ASP A 395 1.51 -38.15 14.84
C ASP A 395 1.41 -37.15 13.68
N ASN A 396 0.20 -36.82 13.21
CA ASN A 396 0.00 -35.75 12.23
C ASN A 396 0.44 -34.37 12.79
N ILE A 397 0.18 -34.07 14.06
CA ILE A 397 0.64 -32.82 14.71
C ILE A 397 2.17 -32.79 14.81
N ILE A 398 2.78 -33.88 15.28
CA ILE A 398 4.24 -33.98 15.50
C ILE A 398 5.00 -33.90 14.17
N SER A 399 4.50 -34.56 13.12
CA SER A 399 5.16 -34.60 11.80
C SER A 399 4.95 -33.34 10.96
N LYS A 400 3.70 -32.87 10.81
CA LYS A 400 3.40 -31.70 9.96
C LYS A 400 3.72 -30.35 10.62
N PHE A 401 3.74 -30.28 11.95
CA PHE A 401 3.86 -29.03 12.70
C PHE A 401 4.96 -29.06 13.77
N ALA A 402 6.07 -29.73 13.50
CA ALA A 402 7.19 -29.94 14.44
C ALA A 402 7.74 -28.68 15.12
N SER A 403 7.62 -27.49 14.50
CA SER A 403 8.04 -26.20 15.05
C SER A 403 6.96 -25.46 15.86
N HIS A 404 5.72 -25.97 15.88
CA HIS A 404 4.60 -25.37 16.59
C HIS A 404 4.55 -25.88 18.05
N PRO A 405 4.21 -25.05 19.06
CA PRO A 405 4.17 -25.48 20.47
C PRO A 405 3.26 -26.68 20.78
N LEU A 406 2.32 -27.01 19.90
CA LEU A 406 1.45 -28.19 20.03
C LEU A 406 2.17 -29.51 19.70
N ALA A 407 3.32 -29.51 19.02
CA ALA A 407 4.09 -30.73 18.79
C ALA A 407 4.65 -31.31 20.10
N GLU A 408 5.20 -30.49 20.98
CA GLU A 408 5.64 -30.95 22.31
C GLU A 408 4.47 -31.40 23.18
N LYS A 409 3.33 -30.70 23.12
CA LYS A 409 2.11 -31.11 23.84
C LYS A 409 1.58 -32.45 23.30
N ALA A 410 1.65 -32.68 21.99
CA ALA A 410 1.27 -33.94 21.37
C ALA A 410 2.20 -35.11 21.77
N LYS A 411 3.52 -34.89 21.85
CA LYS A 411 4.47 -35.88 22.37
C LYS A 411 4.13 -36.30 23.80
N LEU A 412 3.91 -35.31 24.69
CA LEU A 412 3.54 -35.56 26.09
C LEU A 412 2.27 -36.41 26.20
N ILE A 413 1.21 -36.05 25.46
CA ILE A 413 -0.04 -36.82 25.44
C ILE A 413 0.21 -38.25 24.95
N LYS A 414 1.03 -38.42 23.90
CA LYS A 414 1.36 -39.74 23.34
C LYS A 414 2.14 -40.64 24.33
N GLU A 415 3.00 -40.07 25.16
CA GLU A 415 3.77 -40.82 26.17
C GLU A 415 2.91 -41.28 27.36
N VAL A 416 1.89 -40.49 27.72
CA VAL A 416 0.98 -40.76 28.85
C VAL A 416 -0.17 -41.68 28.43
N LEU A 417 -0.64 -41.60 27.19
CA LEU A 417 -1.83 -42.31 26.70
C LEU A 417 -1.83 -43.84 26.94
N PRO A 418 -0.73 -44.60 26.77
CA PRO A 418 -0.70 -46.03 27.10
C PRO A 418 -1.00 -46.34 28.57
N ARG A 419 -0.61 -45.42 29.47
CA ARG A 419 -0.80 -45.52 30.94
C ARG A 419 -2.14 -44.96 31.40
N ARG A 420 -3.02 -44.50 30.48
CA ARG A 420 -4.35 -43.95 30.76
C ARG A 420 -5.12 -44.79 31.77
N LYS A 421 -5.22 -46.12 31.57
CA LYS A 421 -6.03 -46.99 32.42
C LYS A 421 -5.49 -47.03 33.85
N GLU A 422 -4.17 -47.15 34.02
CA GLU A 422 -3.52 -47.14 35.34
C GLU A 422 -3.77 -45.82 36.08
N ILE A 423 -3.79 -44.70 35.33
CA ILE A 423 -4.07 -43.36 35.86
C ILE A 423 -5.56 -43.20 36.22
N GLU A 424 -6.49 -43.66 35.36
CA GLU A 424 -7.94 -43.69 35.66
C GLU A 424 -8.23 -44.60 36.88
N ASP A 425 -7.59 -45.77 36.98
CA ASP A 425 -7.69 -46.73 38.08
C ASP A 425 -7.00 -46.25 39.37
N TYR A 426 -6.08 -45.28 39.31
CA TYR A 426 -5.44 -44.66 40.49
C TYR A 426 -6.25 -43.45 40.99
N LEU A 427 -6.65 -42.55 40.07
CA LEU A 427 -7.45 -41.37 40.40
C LEU A 427 -8.83 -41.71 40.97
N SER A 428 -9.44 -42.82 40.51
CA SER A 428 -10.71 -43.32 41.05
C SER A 428 -10.62 -43.91 42.46
N LYS A 429 -9.41 -44.17 42.98
CA LYS A 429 -9.15 -44.66 44.34
C LYS A 429 -8.67 -43.57 45.30
N LEU A 430 -8.50 -42.34 44.82
CA LEU A 430 -8.13 -41.18 45.64
C LEU A 430 -9.39 -40.49 46.18
N GLU A 431 -9.79 -40.85 47.41
CA GLU A 431 -10.84 -40.13 48.14
C GLU A 431 -10.34 -38.72 48.52
N VAL A 432 -10.76 -37.73 47.74
CA VAL A 432 -10.45 -36.32 48.03
C VAL A 432 -11.38 -35.80 49.14
N THR A 433 -11.05 -36.11 50.38
CA THR A 433 -11.61 -35.40 51.54
C THR A 433 -11.18 -33.94 51.47
N ARG A 434 -12.15 -33.02 51.32
CA ARG A 434 -11.90 -31.61 51.64
C ARG A 434 -11.65 -31.54 53.15
N ALA A 435 -10.47 -31.09 53.55
CA ALA A 435 -10.22 -30.72 54.93
C ALA A 435 -11.19 -29.58 55.31
N THR A 436 -12.16 -29.89 56.17
CA THR A 436 -12.97 -28.87 56.85
C THR A 436 -12.04 -28.00 57.69
N GLU A 437 -12.24 -26.68 57.65
CA GLU A 437 -11.46 -25.75 58.47
C GLU A 437 -11.85 -25.88 59.95
N GLU A 438 -11.21 -26.82 60.66
CA GLU A 438 -11.30 -26.89 62.11
C GLU A 438 -10.68 -25.65 62.73
N ARG A 439 -11.54 -24.82 63.35
CA ARG A 439 -11.15 -23.64 64.11
C ARG A 439 -10.44 -24.07 65.40
N MET A 440 -9.15 -24.36 65.31
CA MET A 440 -8.30 -24.56 66.49
C MET A 440 -8.15 -23.24 67.26
N VAL A 441 -8.93 -23.10 68.33
CA VAL A 441 -8.80 -22.03 69.32
C VAL A 441 -7.46 -22.21 70.04
N VAL A 442 -6.59 -21.20 69.98
CA VAL A 442 -5.28 -21.24 70.65
C VAL A 442 -5.41 -20.77 72.11
N PRO A 443 -5.11 -21.61 73.12
CA PRO A 443 -4.95 -21.17 74.49
C PRO A 443 -3.62 -20.43 74.64
N VAL A 444 -3.62 -19.27 75.30
CA VAL A 444 -2.39 -18.49 75.52
C VAL A 444 -1.66 -18.95 76.77
N THR A 445 -0.47 -19.53 76.60
CA THR A 445 0.59 -19.58 77.64
C THR A 445 1.96 -19.34 77.02
N THR A 446 2.73 -18.43 77.63
CA THR A 446 4.10 -18.05 77.21
C THR A 446 5.17 -18.98 77.80
N PRO A 447 6.38 -19.04 77.19
CA PRO A 447 7.37 -20.07 77.50
C PRO A 447 8.30 -19.74 78.67
N ALA A 448 8.91 -20.78 79.26
CA ALA A 448 10.07 -20.66 80.15
C ALA A 448 11.03 -21.85 79.96
N THR A 449 12.32 -21.57 79.77
CA THR A 449 13.38 -22.57 79.48
C THR A 449 14.12 -22.98 80.75
N LYS A 450 14.77 -24.16 80.76
CA LYS A 450 15.77 -24.55 81.79
C LYS A 450 17.22 -24.38 81.29
N PRO A 451 18.21 -24.23 82.20
CA PRO A 451 19.45 -23.50 81.87
C PRO A 451 20.72 -24.36 81.83
N GLY A 452 21.84 -23.75 81.40
CA GLY A 452 23.21 -24.20 81.66
C GLY A 452 24.00 -23.21 82.53
N PRO A 453 25.14 -23.62 83.13
CA PRO A 453 26.08 -22.76 83.87
C PRO A 453 27.27 -22.31 83.00
N VAL A 454 28.00 -21.20 83.23
CA VAL A 454 27.96 -20.15 84.27
C VAL A 454 27.94 -18.75 83.55
N THR A 455 28.14 -17.53 84.09
CA THR A 455 28.91 -17.00 85.25
C THR A 455 28.31 -15.68 85.75
N THR A 456 28.77 -15.20 86.91
CA THR A 456 28.63 -13.85 87.49
C THR A 456 29.13 -12.73 86.54
N GLN A 457 28.71 -11.45 86.62
CA GLN A 457 28.35 -10.62 87.79
C GLN A 457 27.05 -9.77 87.67
N THR A 458 26.69 -9.11 88.78
CA THR A 458 25.41 -8.44 89.09
C THR A 458 25.38 -6.92 88.83
N GLN A 459 24.19 -6.35 88.57
CA GLN A 459 23.55 -5.36 89.46
C GLN A 459 22.05 -5.11 89.10
N LYS A 460 21.38 -4.17 89.81
CA LYS A 460 19.92 -4.08 90.03
C LYS A 460 19.45 -2.59 90.08
N PRO A 461 18.16 -2.26 90.35
CA PRO A 461 17.02 -2.08 89.44
C PRO A 461 16.60 -0.61 89.19
N SER A 462 15.61 -0.37 88.32
CA SER A 462 14.50 0.58 88.61
C SER A 462 13.30 0.45 87.66
N GLN A 463 12.13 0.82 88.18
CA GLN A 463 10.85 1.15 87.52
C GLN A 463 10.51 2.62 87.90
N PRO A 464 9.33 3.19 87.57
CA PRO A 464 8.69 3.35 86.26
C PRO A 464 8.26 4.83 86.01
N VAL A 465 7.85 5.20 84.79
CA VAL A 465 7.07 6.45 84.57
C VAL A 465 6.04 6.27 83.44
N ALA A 466 4.92 6.98 83.54
CA ALA A 466 3.88 7.10 82.50
C ALA A 466 3.76 8.57 81.99
N PRO A 467 2.61 9.13 81.56
CA PRO A 467 2.42 9.48 80.14
C PRO A 467 2.17 10.97 79.85
N THR A 468 2.53 11.45 78.64
CA THR A 468 2.36 12.88 78.28
C THR A 468 2.01 13.16 76.80
N VAL A 469 0.74 13.51 76.55
CA VAL A 469 0.20 14.58 75.65
C VAL A 469 0.50 14.59 74.12
N ALA A 470 -0.47 15.08 73.32
CA ALA A 470 -0.45 15.25 71.86
C ALA A 470 -0.05 16.68 71.40
N PRO A 471 0.00 16.99 70.08
CA PRO A 471 -1.17 17.68 69.48
C PRO A 471 -1.42 17.46 67.96
N LYS A 472 -2.51 18.09 67.47
CA LYS A 472 -2.85 18.43 66.06
C LYS A 472 -1.90 19.55 65.52
N PRO A 473 -1.81 19.92 64.20
CA PRO A 473 -2.85 20.19 63.18
C PRO A 473 -2.71 19.28 61.93
N VAL A 474 -3.27 19.48 60.71
CA VAL A 474 -3.94 20.63 60.04
C VAL A 474 -5.10 20.13 59.12
N LYS A 475 -5.64 21.00 58.25
CA LYS A 475 -6.37 20.69 57.00
C LYS A 475 -5.71 21.46 55.85
N ASP A 476 -5.76 20.92 54.64
CA ASP A 476 -5.70 21.73 53.42
C ASP A 476 -6.81 21.29 52.44
N THR A 477 -7.24 22.19 51.55
CA THR A 477 -8.47 22.00 50.75
C THR A 477 -8.31 22.55 49.33
N VAL A 478 -8.32 21.67 48.33
CA VAL A 478 -8.51 22.04 46.92
C VAL A 478 -9.55 21.10 46.30
N SER A 479 -10.45 21.67 45.50
CA SER A 479 -11.56 20.96 44.86
C SER A 479 -11.12 20.26 43.58
N THR A 480 -11.57 19.02 43.40
CA THR A 480 -11.91 18.49 42.08
C THR A 480 -13.40 18.14 42.11
N GLN A 481 -14.19 18.70 41.18
CA GLN A 481 -15.63 18.49 41.14
C GLN A 481 -15.97 17.03 40.85
N LEU A 482 -16.94 16.46 41.57
CA LEU A 482 -17.65 15.29 41.06
C LEU A 482 -18.46 15.74 39.85
N VAL A 483 -18.17 15.16 38.68
CA VAL A 483 -19.13 15.16 37.57
C VAL A 483 -20.19 14.13 37.93
N GLU A 484 -21.42 14.62 38.14
CA GLU A 484 -22.55 13.79 38.55
C GLU A 484 -23.02 12.92 37.39
N SER A 485 -22.48 11.70 37.32
CA SER A 485 -22.82 10.72 36.27
C SER A 485 -24.25 10.24 36.41
N LYS A 486 -25.10 10.69 35.48
CA LYS A 486 -26.52 10.35 35.35
C LYS A 486 -26.79 8.84 35.49
N VAL A 487 -27.48 8.45 36.56
CA VAL A 487 -27.83 7.04 36.84
C VAL A 487 -28.92 6.56 35.88
N GLU A 488 -28.62 5.56 35.06
CA GLU A 488 -29.58 4.95 34.13
C GLU A 488 -29.79 3.47 34.48
N LYS A 489 -30.74 3.25 35.42
CA LYS A 489 -31.02 2.01 36.17
C LYS A 489 -29.89 1.55 37.13
N PRO A 490 -30.24 1.01 38.31
CA PRO A 490 -29.29 0.24 39.10
C PRO A 490 -29.01 -1.08 38.38
N SER A 491 -27.78 -1.30 37.92
CA SER A 491 -27.37 -2.67 37.57
C SER A 491 -27.34 -3.52 38.83
N ARG A 492 -27.74 -4.79 38.70
CA ARG A 492 -27.70 -5.75 39.81
C ARG A 492 -26.27 -6.10 40.23
N PHE A 493 -25.30 -5.84 39.36
CA PHE A 493 -23.89 -6.13 39.58
C PHE A 493 -23.21 -4.92 40.23
N ASN A 494 -22.46 -5.15 41.31
CA ASN A 494 -21.78 -4.08 42.03
C ASN A 494 -20.26 -4.24 41.88
N LEU A 495 -19.70 -3.54 40.89
CA LEU A 495 -18.25 -3.42 40.73
C LEU A 495 -17.69 -2.50 41.81
N LEU A 496 -16.80 -3.04 42.63
CA LEU A 496 -16.11 -2.34 43.71
C LEU A 496 -14.62 -2.21 43.38
N PRO A 497 -14.15 -1.14 42.71
CA PRO A 497 -12.79 -1.09 42.14
C PRO A 497 -11.66 -1.25 43.17
N ASN A 498 -11.90 -0.82 44.40
CA ASN A 498 -10.93 -0.84 45.50
C ASN A 498 -11.06 -2.08 46.42
N ALA A 499 -11.84 -3.08 46.00
CA ALA A 499 -11.98 -4.35 46.71
C ALA A 499 -11.37 -5.48 45.87
N SER A 500 -11.04 -6.60 46.54
CA SER A 500 -10.44 -7.78 45.91
C SER A 500 -11.22 -8.24 44.68
N GLN A 501 -10.49 -8.55 43.61
CA GLN A 501 -11.03 -9.02 42.35
C GLN A 501 -10.48 -10.40 42.01
N ASN A 502 -11.27 -11.18 41.29
CA ASN A 502 -10.77 -12.32 40.52
C ASN A 502 -10.56 -11.87 39.07
N VAL A 503 -9.65 -12.53 38.36
CA VAL A 503 -9.62 -12.46 36.89
C VAL A 503 -10.43 -13.64 36.37
N ALA A 504 -11.20 -13.49 35.30
CA ALA A 504 -11.89 -14.63 34.69
C ALA A 504 -11.75 -14.64 33.17
N ILE A 505 -11.58 -15.84 32.63
CA ILE A 505 -11.64 -16.12 31.20
C ILE A 505 -13.06 -16.59 30.87
N VAL A 506 -13.77 -15.79 30.07
CA VAL A 506 -15.12 -16.12 29.60
C VAL A 506 -15.03 -17.01 28.37
N LEU A 507 -15.77 -18.12 28.41
CA LEU A 507 -15.85 -19.15 27.35
C LEU A 507 -17.32 -19.35 26.96
N GLU A 508 -17.65 -19.01 25.72
CA GLU A 508 -19.02 -19.05 25.18
C GLU A 508 -19.12 -19.95 23.96
N ASN A 509 -20.16 -20.79 23.91
CA ASN A 509 -20.36 -21.80 22.87
C ASN A 509 -19.13 -22.72 22.72
N ILE A 510 -18.61 -23.15 23.87
CA ILE A 510 -17.49 -24.09 24.01
C ILE A 510 -17.96 -25.26 24.89
N ASP A 511 -17.82 -26.48 24.38
CA ASP A 511 -18.22 -27.72 25.07
C ASP A 511 -17.44 -27.89 26.41
N PRO A 512 -18.08 -28.43 27.47
CA PRO A 512 -17.42 -28.76 28.74
C PRO A 512 -16.08 -29.49 28.60
N ALA A 513 -15.93 -30.34 27.57
CA ALA A 513 -14.68 -30.97 27.14
C ALA A 513 -13.51 -29.98 27.04
N TYR A 514 -13.71 -28.92 26.28
CA TYR A 514 -12.69 -27.94 25.97
C TYR A 514 -12.54 -26.89 27.07
N VAL A 515 -13.59 -26.62 27.85
CA VAL A 515 -13.49 -25.83 29.08
C VAL A 515 -12.59 -26.53 30.12
N ASN A 516 -12.71 -27.86 30.25
CA ASN A 516 -11.80 -28.65 31.09
C ASN A 516 -10.36 -28.59 30.56
N GLU A 517 -10.17 -28.63 29.24
CA GLU A 517 -8.85 -28.53 28.61
C GLU A 517 -8.22 -27.13 28.75
N VAL A 518 -9.01 -26.04 28.77
CA VAL A 518 -8.53 -24.69 29.14
C VAL A 518 -8.07 -24.67 30.59
N LEU A 519 -8.90 -25.19 31.51
CA LEU A 519 -8.58 -25.26 32.95
C LEU A 519 -7.30 -26.08 33.19
N TYR A 520 -7.15 -27.22 32.53
CA TYR A 520 -5.96 -28.08 32.63
C TYR A 520 -4.72 -27.41 32.03
N SER A 521 -4.82 -26.85 30.81
CA SER A 521 -3.73 -26.12 30.16
C SER A 521 -3.21 -24.96 31.01
N ILE A 522 -4.11 -24.23 31.68
CA ILE A 522 -3.75 -23.17 32.62
C ILE A 522 -3.11 -23.76 33.86
N ASN A 523 -3.76 -24.70 34.56
CA ASN A 523 -3.27 -25.17 35.86
C ASN A 523 -1.95 -25.93 35.80
N SER A 524 -1.68 -26.65 34.70
CA SER A 524 -0.41 -27.33 34.44
C SER A 524 0.73 -26.38 34.05
N SER A 525 0.44 -25.17 33.58
CA SER A 525 1.47 -24.23 33.15
C SER A 525 2.00 -23.39 34.32
N PRO A 526 3.32 -23.38 34.59
CA PRO A 526 3.90 -22.49 35.59
C PRO A 526 3.74 -21.01 35.19
N ARG A 527 3.51 -20.73 33.90
CA ARG A 527 3.30 -19.39 33.34
C ARG A 527 1.95 -18.75 33.71
N LYS A 528 1.11 -19.45 34.49
CA LYS A 528 -0.06 -18.85 35.16
C LYS A 528 0.35 -17.91 36.30
N ASN A 529 1.52 -18.13 36.90
CA ASN A 529 2.06 -17.25 37.94
C ASN A 529 2.77 -16.06 37.30
N SER A 530 2.64 -14.87 37.89
CA SER A 530 3.48 -13.71 37.58
C SER A 530 4.53 -13.50 38.68
N PRO A 531 5.54 -12.62 38.51
CA PRO A 531 6.55 -12.33 39.53
C PRO A 531 5.99 -11.81 40.87
N VAL A 532 4.72 -11.35 40.89
CA VAL A 532 4.05 -10.78 42.08
C VAL A 532 2.77 -11.53 42.47
N ALA A 533 2.35 -12.54 41.70
CA ALA A 533 1.09 -13.25 41.93
C ALA A 533 1.21 -14.75 41.62
N THR A 534 1.08 -15.58 42.66
CA THR A 534 0.80 -17.02 42.51
C THR A 534 -0.70 -17.19 42.24
N VAL A 535 -1.07 -17.93 41.19
CA VAL A 535 -2.46 -17.97 40.69
C VAL A 535 -3.01 -19.40 40.67
N THR A 536 -4.17 -19.60 41.28
CA THR A 536 -4.98 -20.82 41.14
C THR A 536 -6.08 -20.61 40.10
N ALA A 537 -6.46 -21.66 39.37
CA ALA A 537 -7.56 -21.60 38.41
C ALA A 537 -8.66 -22.61 38.76
N GLU A 538 -9.92 -22.18 38.71
CA GLU A 538 -11.13 -23.01 38.89
C GLU A 538 -12.14 -22.79 37.75
N LYS A 539 -13.11 -23.70 37.59
CA LYS A 539 -14.18 -23.60 36.58
C LYS A 539 -15.53 -23.39 37.25
N LYS A 540 -16.23 -22.30 36.92
CA LYS A 540 -17.65 -22.06 37.26
C LYS A 540 -18.48 -22.15 35.98
N LYS A 541 -19.52 -23.00 35.96
CA LYS A 541 -20.58 -22.95 34.94
C LYS A 541 -21.55 -21.84 35.33
N LEU A 542 -21.94 -20.99 34.39
CA LEU A 542 -22.98 -19.97 34.61
C LEU A 542 -24.32 -20.39 34.01
N LYS A 543 -24.30 -20.94 32.79
CA LYS A 543 -25.44 -21.59 32.12
C LYS A 543 -24.92 -22.60 31.10
N ASP A 544 -25.82 -23.25 30.36
CA ASP A 544 -25.41 -24.01 29.18
C ASP A 544 -24.71 -23.10 28.17
N ASN A 545 -23.64 -23.61 27.56
CA ASN A 545 -22.74 -22.89 26.65
C ASN A 545 -22.07 -21.62 27.21
N LEU A 546 -22.06 -21.38 28.54
CA LEU A 546 -21.31 -20.27 29.16
C LEU A 546 -20.58 -20.71 30.43
N PHE A 547 -19.26 -20.60 30.39
CA PHE A 547 -18.36 -20.96 31.48
C PHE A 547 -17.36 -19.84 31.78
N LEU A 548 -16.96 -19.74 33.05
CA LEU A 548 -15.80 -18.97 33.48
C LEU A 548 -14.70 -19.92 33.92
N VAL A 549 -13.46 -19.68 33.47
CA VAL A 549 -12.27 -20.14 34.17
C VAL A 549 -11.74 -18.99 35.01
N ILE A 550 -11.94 -19.07 36.31
CA ILE A 550 -11.65 -18.02 37.30
C ILE A 550 -10.22 -18.22 37.79
N LEU A 551 -9.43 -17.16 37.72
CA LEU A 551 -8.04 -17.04 38.13
C LEU A 551 -8.01 -16.23 39.43
N ARG A 552 -7.57 -16.85 40.53
CA ARG A 552 -7.55 -16.25 41.87
C ARG A 552 -6.12 -16.07 42.37
N SER A 553 -5.86 -14.95 43.05
CA SER A 553 -4.61 -14.71 43.76
C SER A 553 -4.83 -13.71 44.90
N PRO A 554 -4.20 -13.88 46.09
CA PRO A 554 -4.18 -12.86 47.14
C PRO A 554 -3.59 -11.51 46.70
N ALA A 555 -2.81 -11.51 45.61
CA ALA A 555 -2.24 -10.30 45.01
C ALA A 555 -3.26 -9.45 44.21
N PHE A 556 -4.47 -9.94 43.97
CA PHE A 556 -5.51 -9.21 43.23
C PHE A 556 -6.36 -8.33 44.18
N THR A 557 -5.68 -7.48 44.94
CA THR A 557 -6.26 -6.60 45.98
C THR A 557 -7.34 -5.64 45.49
N ASP A 558 -7.30 -5.31 44.21
CA ASP A 558 -8.10 -4.27 43.56
C ASP A 558 -8.17 -4.50 42.03
N ALA A 559 -9.00 -3.70 41.37
CA ALA A 559 -9.20 -3.74 39.92
C ALA A 559 -7.97 -3.38 39.08
N SER A 560 -7.01 -2.61 39.63
CA SER A 560 -5.77 -2.28 38.93
C SER A 560 -4.83 -3.49 38.96
N ALA A 561 -4.61 -4.09 40.13
CA ALA A 561 -3.77 -5.28 40.29
C ALA A 561 -4.25 -6.46 39.43
N ALA A 562 -5.56 -6.74 39.43
CA ALA A 562 -6.15 -7.78 38.59
C ALA A 562 -6.02 -7.47 37.08
N TYR A 563 -6.17 -6.21 36.68
CA TYR A 563 -5.99 -5.80 35.29
C TYR A 563 -4.53 -5.89 34.83
N THR A 564 -3.56 -5.49 35.65
CA THR A 564 -2.12 -5.62 35.34
C THR A 564 -1.74 -7.10 35.14
N TYR A 565 -2.35 -8.02 35.88
CA TYR A 565 -2.18 -9.45 35.61
C TYR A 565 -2.79 -9.89 34.27
N ILE A 566 -3.94 -9.34 33.84
CA ILE A 566 -4.49 -9.61 32.51
C ILE A 566 -3.52 -9.16 31.41
N GLU A 567 -2.92 -7.98 31.53
CA GLU A 567 -1.93 -7.48 30.55
C GLU A 567 -0.67 -8.36 30.49
N TYR A 568 -0.22 -8.88 31.63
CA TYR A 568 0.85 -9.88 31.69
C TYR A 568 0.46 -11.23 31.04
N PHE A 569 -0.70 -11.77 31.40
CA PHE A 569 -1.06 -13.15 31.05
C PHE A 569 -1.67 -13.30 29.65
N LYS A 570 -2.43 -12.33 29.15
CA LYS A 570 -3.08 -12.34 27.81
C LYS A 570 -2.12 -12.67 26.63
N PRO A 571 -0.92 -12.06 26.51
CA PRO A 571 0.03 -12.40 25.43
C PRO A 571 0.76 -13.74 25.66
N VAL A 572 0.88 -14.19 26.92
CA VAL A 572 1.50 -15.48 27.26
C VAL A 572 0.52 -16.63 27.00
N ALA A 573 -0.75 -16.45 27.36
CA ALA A 573 -1.80 -17.45 27.23
C ALA A 573 -1.96 -17.90 25.77
N SER A 574 -2.20 -16.96 24.85
CA SER A 574 -2.40 -17.26 23.42
C SER A 574 -1.18 -17.90 22.75
N LYS A 575 0.04 -17.53 23.17
CA LYS A 575 1.28 -18.01 22.55
C LYS A 575 1.87 -19.27 23.17
N GLN A 576 1.55 -19.59 24.43
CA GLN A 576 2.28 -20.60 25.21
C GLN A 576 1.42 -21.49 26.14
N VAL A 577 0.12 -21.20 26.32
CA VAL A 577 -0.75 -21.97 27.24
C VAL A 577 -1.96 -22.55 26.51
N LEU A 578 -2.70 -21.70 25.80
CA LEU A 578 -3.93 -22.00 25.07
C LEU A 578 -3.68 -22.02 23.55
N THR A 579 -2.52 -22.53 23.12
CA THR A 579 -2.06 -22.51 21.72
C THR A 579 -2.93 -23.29 20.73
N TRP A 580 -3.89 -24.07 21.23
CA TRP A 580 -4.93 -24.79 20.49
C TRP A 580 -6.26 -24.00 20.36
N LEU A 581 -6.45 -22.95 21.17
CA LEU A 581 -7.66 -22.14 21.22
C LEU A 581 -7.43 -20.78 20.55
N ASP A 582 -8.22 -20.45 19.53
CA ASP A 582 -8.19 -19.14 18.87
C ASP A 582 -8.42 -18.02 19.91
N ALA A 583 -7.58 -16.98 19.90
CA ALA A 583 -7.69 -15.85 20.83
C ALA A 583 -9.00 -15.05 20.69
N ALA A 584 -9.74 -15.23 19.59
CA ALA A 584 -11.09 -14.70 19.41
C ALA A 584 -12.20 -15.52 20.10
N LYS A 585 -11.88 -16.71 20.65
CA LYS A 585 -12.84 -17.62 21.31
C LYS A 585 -12.92 -17.47 22.82
N TYR A 586 -12.08 -16.62 23.42
CA TYR A 586 -12.10 -16.35 24.85
C TYR A 586 -11.75 -14.88 25.12
N ARG A 587 -12.26 -14.34 26.23
CA ARG A 587 -12.04 -12.95 26.64
C ARG A 587 -11.79 -12.85 28.14
N TYR A 588 -11.10 -11.80 28.56
CA TYR A 588 -10.74 -11.57 29.96
C TYR A 588 -11.64 -10.51 30.58
N ILE A 589 -12.10 -10.79 31.80
CA ILE A 589 -12.80 -9.83 32.68
C ILE A 589 -12.12 -9.82 34.05
N ILE A 590 -12.37 -8.76 34.83
CA ILE A 590 -12.18 -8.77 36.29
C ILE A 590 -13.55 -8.88 36.96
N ILE A 591 -13.63 -9.52 38.13
CA ILE A 591 -14.90 -9.72 38.85
C ILE A 591 -14.71 -9.99 40.35
N ASN A 592 -15.36 -9.20 41.20
CA ASN A 592 -15.44 -9.43 42.64
C ASN A 592 -16.42 -10.57 42.97
N ASP A 593 -16.25 -11.22 44.12
CA ASP A 593 -17.06 -12.40 44.48
C ASP A 593 -18.57 -12.09 44.57
N ALA A 594 -18.94 -10.86 44.93
CA ALA A 594 -20.33 -10.41 44.95
C ALA A 594 -20.97 -10.40 43.54
N SER A 595 -20.28 -9.84 42.52
CA SER A 595 -20.79 -9.86 41.15
C SER A 595 -20.67 -11.24 40.51
N LEU A 596 -19.68 -12.06 40.92
CA LEU A 596 -19.52 -13.44 40.48
C LEU A 596 -20.71 -14.31 40.92
N GLU A 597 -21.17 -14.15 42.16
CA GLU A 597 -22.33 -14.89 42.66
C GLU A 597 -23.64 -14.33 42.09
N ALA A 598 -23.75 -13.03 41.85
CA ALA A 598 -24.86 -12.46 41.08
C ALA A 598 -24.92 -13.02 39.64
N LEU A 599 -23.78 -13.19 38.95
CA LEU A 599 -23.72 -13.83 37.62
C LEU A 599 -24.01 -15.34 37.66
N ALA A 600 -23.85 -15.99 38.82
CA ALA A 600 -24.25 -17.38 39.00
C ALA A 600 -25.78 -17.54 39.18
N GLN A 601 -26.47 -16.46 39.55
CA GLN A 601 -27.92 -16.42 39.77
C GLN A 601 -28.69 -15.87 38.55
N ASP A 602 -28.22 -14.78 37.93
CA ASP A 602 -28.63 -14.37 36.58
C ASP A 602 -27.39 -14.23 35.66
N PRO A 603 -27.14 -15.19 34.75
CA PRO A 603 -25.98 -15.23 33.86
C PRO A 603 -26.08 -14.25 32.67
N ASN A 604 -26.31 -12.97 32.96
CA ASN A 604 -26.37 -11.87 31.99
C ASN A 604 -24.99 -11.20 31.77
N MET A 605 -24.08 -11.91 31.10
CA MET A 605 -22.74 -11.41 30.75
C MET A 605 -22.73 -10.07 29.99
N ALA A 606 -23.73 -9.80 29.16
CA ALA A 606 -23.78 -8.58 28.36
C ALA A 606 -23.99 -7.32 29.22
N GLU A 607 -24.86 -7.39 30.23
CA GLU A 607 -25.04 -6.33 31.24
C GLU A 607 -23.77 -6.13 32.06
N TYR A 608 -23.10 -7.21 32.47
CA TYR A 608 -21.85 -7.13 33.22
C TYR A 608 -20.69 -6.52 32.42
N GLU A 609 -20.55 -6.86 31.14
CA GLU A 609 -19.51 -6.28 30.27
C GLU A 609 -19.77 -4.82 29.92
N GLN A 610 -21.03 -4.41 29.79
CA GLN A 610 -21.38 -2.99 29.66
C GLN A 610 -20.97 -2.22 30.92
N LEU A 611 -21.24 -2.75 32.11
CA LEU A 611 -20.83 -2.14 33.38
C LEU A 611 -19.29 -2.07 33.51
N LEU A 612 -18.56 -3.12 33.12
CA LEU A 612 -17.09 -3.10 33.07
C LEU A 612 -16.56 -2.02 32.12
N LYS A 613 -17.15 -1.88 30.93
CA LYS A 613 -16.73 -0.89 29.91
C LYS A 613 -17.06 0.54 30.31
N GLN A 614 -18.13 0.76 31.06
CA GLN A 614 -18.46 2.06 31.68
C GLN A 614 -17.53 2.40 32.85
N THR A 615 -17.21 1.41 33.71
CA THR A 615 -16.38 1.61 34.91
C THR A 615 -14.89 1.72 34.58
N PHE A 616 -14.43 1.04 33.52
CA PHE A 616 -13.04 1.02 33.07
C PHE A 616 -12.92 1.25 31.55
N PRO A 617 -13.17 2.48 31.07
CA PRO A 617 -13.09 2.81 29.65
C PRO A 617 -11.74 2.42 29.02
N GLY A 618 -11.79 1.75 27.87
CA GLY A 618 -10.61 1.34 27.12
C GLY A 618 -9.87 0.09 27.63
N LYS A 619 -10.32 -0.55 28.72
CA LYS A 619 -9.65 -1.74 29.31
C LYS A 619 -10.21 -3.10 28.86
N PHE A 620 -11.48 -3.19 28.49
CA PHE A 620 -12.23 -4.44 28.23
C PHE A 620 -13.09 -4.36 26.96
#